data_AF-A0A3D1HJE9-F1
#
_entry.id   AF-A0A3D1HJE9-F1
#
_cell.length_a   1.000
_cell.length_b   1.000
_cell.length_c   1.000
_cell.angle_alpha   90.00
_cell.angle_beta   90.00
_cell.angle_gamma   90.00
#
_symmetry.space_group_name_H-M   'P 1'
#
loop_
_entity.id
_entity.type
_entity.pdbx_description
1 polymer ?
#
loop_
_entity_poly.entity_id
_entity_poly.type
_entity_poly.pdbx_seq_one_letter_code
_entity_poly.pdbx_strand_id
1 'polypeptide(L)'
;NLSVGMDYAVEWFNKRLTGTVHLAPLAYNFKYVGRKALATRYGLKEGEHTLNDFGSECTIDLTWAFTNAIKWKTRLYGYTTYKRAEIEWENTLSFQFNKYITSNIFVYPRFDDGAKRDKDHGYWQLKEYMSIGFAYSF
;
A
#
# COMPACT_ATOMS: atom_id res chain seq x y z
N ASN A 1 -11.62 9.23 -4.54
CA ASN A 1 -10.44 10.11 -4.74
C ASN A 1 -10.43 10.54 -6.18
N LEU A 2 -10.38 11.84 -6.43
CA LEU A 2 -10.17 12.40 -7.76
C LEU A 2 -8.74 12.92 -7.78
N SER A 3 -7.89 12.36 -8.63
CA SER A 3 -6.49 12.78 -8.73
C SER A 3 -6.10 13.03 -10.19
N VAL A 4 -5.20 13.98 -10.37
CA VAL A 4 -4.57 14.30 -11.66
C VAL A 4 -3.11 13.95 -11.54
N GLY A 5 -2.68 12.99 -12.34
CA GLY A 5 -1.37 12.39 -12.24
C GLY A 5 -0.86 11.80 -13.54
N MET A 6 0.30 11.16 -13.44
CA MET A 6 1.00 10.50 -14.52
C MET A 6 1.33 9.07 -14.11
N ASP A 7 1.13 8.17 -15.06
CA ASP A 7 1.47 6.76 -14.91
C ASP A 7 2.71 6.46 -15.75
N TYR A 8 3.72 5.86 -15.13
CA TYR A 8 4.92 5.41 -15.79
C TYR A 8 5.01 3.89 -15.72
N ALA A 9 5.00 3.23 -16.88
CA ALA A 9 5.22 1.80 -16.96
C ALA A 9 6.72 1.50 -16.91
N VAL A 10 7.12 0.64 -15.95
CA VAL A 10 8.49 0.17 -15.80
C VAL A 10 8.59 -1.20 -16.47
N GLU A 11 9.50 -1.35 -17.43
CA GLU A 11 9.92 -2.66 -17.95
C GLU A 11 11.45 -2.72 -18.03
N TRP A 12 12.05 -3.65 -17.30
CA TRP A 12 13.51 -3.82 -17.27
C TRP A 12 13.90 -5.30 -17.12
N PHE A 13 15.20 -5.60 -17.29
CA PHE A 13 15.80 -6.93 -17.24
C PHE A 13 15.08 -7.98 -18.10
N ASN A 14 14.86 -7.70 -19.39
CA ASN A 14 14.10 -8.58 -20.30
C ASN A 14 12.72 -8.96 -19.75
N LYS A 15 11.97 -7.96 -19.28
CA LYS A 15 10.62 -8.11 -18.68
C LYS A 15 10.59 -8.93 -17.39
N ARG A 16 11.73 -9.06 -16.70
CA ARG A 16 11.77 -9.66 -15.36
C ARG A 16 11.40 -8.66 -14.27
N LEU A 17 11.68 -7.38 -14.48
CA LEU A 17 11.20 -6.30 -13.62
C LEU A 17 10.11 -5.56 -14.41
N THR A 18 8.88 -5.66 -13.94
CA THR A 18 7.74 -4.98 -14.54
C THR A 18 6.93 -4.27 -13.47
N GLY A 19 6.21 -3.23 -13.85
CA GLY A 19 5.33 -2.54 -12.93
C GLY A 19 4.91 -1.17 -13.40
N THR A 20 4.31 -0.43 -12.48
CA THR A 20 3.80 0.92 -12.73
C THR A 20 4.16 1.83 -11.57
N VAL A 21 4.45 3.08 -11.91
CA VAL A 21 4.62 4.17 -10.96
C VAL A 21 3.56 5.20 -11.28
N HIS A 22 2.60 5.36 -10.37
CA HIS A 22 1.52 6.31 -10.44
C HIS A 22 1.88 7.49 -9.55
N LEU A 23 2.05 8.67 -10.14
CA LEU A 23 2.33 9.90 -9.39
C LEU A 23 1.21 10.90 -9.64
N ALA A 24 0.45 11.22 -8.60
CA ALA A 24 -0.57 12.25 -8.67
C ALA A 24 -0.19 13.41 -7.72
N PRO A 25 0.46 14.47 -8.24
CA PRO A 25 0.83 15.63 -7.42
C PRO A 25 -0.39 16.37 -6.86
N LEU A 26 -1.54 16.27 -7.53
CA LEU A 26 -2.82 16.82 -7.08
C LEU A 26 -3.85 15.70 -6.93
N ALA A 27 -4.11 15.32 -5.69
CA ALA A 27 -5.13 14.35 -5.30
C ALA A 27 -6.13 14.99 -4.34
N TYR A 28 -7.40 14.99 -4.74
CA TYR A 28 -8.53 15.39 -3.92
C TYR A 28 -9.18 14.16 -3.29
N ASN A 29 -9.17 14.11 -1.97
CA ASN A 29 -9.79 13.06 -1.17
C ASN A 29 -11.00 13.63 -0.43
N PHE A 30 -12.18 13.13 -0.78
CA PHE A 30 -13.44 13.47 -0.14
C PHE A 30 -13.88 12.29 0.72
N LYS A 31 -13.87 12.46 2.05
CA LYS A 31 -14.42 11.48 3.00
C LYS A 31 -15.67 12.04 3.66
N TYR A 32 -16.75 11.25 3.61
CA TYR A 32 -18.00 11.53 4.31
C TYR A 32 -18.25 10.49 5.40
N VAL A 33 -18.56 10.93 6.62
CA VAL A 33 -18.90 10.05 7.74
C VAL A 33 -20.29 10.41 8.27
N GLY A 34 -21.24 9.49 8.14
CA GLY A 34 -22.62 9.69 8.62
C GLY A 34 -22.75 9.65 10.15
N ARG A 35 -21.91 8.88 10.86
CA ARG A 35 -21.93 8.78 12.33
C ARG A 35 -20.86 9.66 12.96
N LYS A 36 -21.28 10.78 13.57
CA LYS A 36 -20.39 11.76 14.23
C LYS A 36 -19.43 11.14 15.26
N ALA A 37 -19.84 10.07 15.95
CA ALA A 37 -19.00 9.35 16.92
C ALA A 37 -17.76 8.67 16.30
N LEU A 38 -17.76 8.44 14.98
CA LEU A 38 -16.63 7.83 14.26
C LEU A 38 -15.75 8.88 13.57
N ALA A 39 -16.15 10.15 13.57
CA ALA A 39 -15.44 11.24 12.89
C ALA A 39 -13.96 11.30 13.28
N THR A 40 -13.65 11.27 14.58
CA THR A 40 -12.28 11.31 15.11
C THR A 40 -11.43 10.08 14.75
N ARG A 41 -12.05 8.89 14.59
CA ARG A 41 -11.34 7.68 14.14
C ARG A 41 -10.93 7.73 12.67
N TYR A 42 -11.65 8.51 11.86
CA TYR A 42 -11.34 8.74 10.45
C TYR A 42 -10.58 10.06 10.22
N GLY A 43 -10.07 10.68 11.29
CA GLY A 43 -9.27 11.88 11.24
C GLY A 43 -10.07 13.18 10.97
N LEU A 44 -11.40 13.15 11.02
CA LEU A 44 -12.25 14.34 10.98
C LEU A 44 -12.23 15.06 12.34
N LYS A 45 -12.43 16.39 12.32
CA LYS A 45 -12.70 17.14 13.55
C LYS A 45 -14.01 16.65 14.18
N GLU A 46 -14.07 16.66 15.51
CA GLU A 46 -15.23 16.20 16.26
C GLU A 46 -16.48 17.00 15.85
N GLY A 47 -17.51 16.28 15.37
CA GLY A 47 -18.78 16.87 14.93
C GLY A 47 -18.90 17.20 13.44
N GLU A 48 -17.83 17.12 12.65
CA GLU A 48 -17.87 17.35 11.20
C GLU A 48 -18.21 16.07 10.41
N HIS A 49 -18.99 16.22 9.35
CA HIS A 49 -19.44 15.11 8.48
C HIS A 49 -18.57 14.91 7.24
N THR A 50 -17.75 15.90 6.88
CA THR A 50 -17.05 15.97 5.60
C THR A 50 -15.61 16.42 5.80
N LEU A 51 -14.68 15.68 5.20
CA LEU A 51 -13.26 16.01 5.15
C LEU A 51 -12.86 16.17 3.69
N ASN A 52 -12.41 17.39 3.37
CA ASN A 52 -11.96 17.83 2.06
C ASN A 52 -10.44 17.95 2.12
N ASP A 53 -9.73 16.91 1.72
CA ASP A 53 -8.28 16.87 1.77
C ASP A 53 -7.69 17.02 0.37
N PHE A 54 -6.85 18.03 0.20
CA PHE A 54 -6.00 18.21 -0.97
C PHE A 54 -4.60 17.74 -0.62
N GLY A 55 -4.04 16.87 -1.45
CA GLY A 55 -2.76 16.25 -1.18
C GLY A 55 -2.05 15.80 -2.44
N SER A 56 -0.94 15.12 -2.24
CA SER A 56 -0.22 14.40 -3.28
C SER A 56 -0.21 12.92 -2.94
N GLU A 57 -0.38 12.09 -3.96
CA GLU A 57 -0.29 10.64 -3.85
C GLU A 57 0.81 10.10 -4.78
N CYS A 58 1.46 9.03 -4.33
CA CYS A 58 2.43 8.28 -5.10
C CYS A 58 2.18 6.80 -4.84
N THR A 59 2.01 6.01 -5.89
CA THR A 59 1.88 4.55 -5.81
C THR A 59 2.92 3.93 -6.71
N ILE A 60 3.71 3.02 -6.18
CA ILE A 60 4.74 2.27 -6.91
C ILE A 60 4.39 0.80 -6.77
N ASP A 61 3.98 0.18 -7.87
CA ASP A 61 3.65 -1.24 -7.96
C ASP A 61 4.69 -1.93 -8.84
N LEU A 62 5.61 -2.68 -8.24
CA LEU A 62 6.68 -3.37 -8.95
C LEU A 62 6.64 -4.88 -8.68
N THR A 63 6.92 -5.65 -9.72
CA THR A 63 7.12 -7.09 -9.66
C THR A 63 8.47 -7.43 -10.28
N TRP A 64 9.34 -8.03 -9.48
CA TRP A 64 10.63 -8.54 -9.92
C TRP A 64 10.66 -10.07 -9.85
N ALA A 65 10.66 -10.71 -11.01
CA ALA A 65 10.94 -12.13 -11.17
C ALA A 65 12.46 -12.36 -11.29
N PHE A 66 13.14 -12.57 -10.16
CA PHE A 66 14.57 -12.93 -10.15
C PHE A 66 14.82 -14.19 -10.99
N THR A 67 13.98 -15.20 -10.78
CA THR A 67 13.95 -16.46 -11.51
C THR A 67 12.50 -16.88 -11.75
N ASN A 68 12.28 -18.01 -12.43
CA ASN A 68 10.93 -18.57 -12.56
C ASN A 68 10.33 -19.02 -11.21
N ALA A 69 11.20 -19.34 -10.24
CA ALA A 69 10.82 -19.85 -8.93
C ALA A 69 10.71 -18.74 -7.86
N ILE A 70 11.46 -17.65 -8.00
CA ILE A 70 11.54 -16.60 -6.97
C ILE A 70 11.06 -15.28 -7.57
N LYS A 71 9.99 -14.75 -6.98
CA LYS A 71 9.40 -13.47 -7.37
C LYS A 71 9.22 -12.59 -6.15
N TRP A 72 9.52 -11.31 -6.30
CA TRP A 72 9.23 -10.29 -5.29
C TRP A 72 8.27 -9.27 -5.87
N LYS A 73 7.14 -9.08 -5.21
CA LYS A 73 6.16 -8.05 -5.51
C LYS A 73 6.21 -7.02 -4.40
N THR A 74 6.37 -5.75 -4.76
CA THR A 74 6.33 -4.63 -3.82
C THR A 74 5.27 -3.62 -4.27
N ARG A 75 4.48 -3.14 -3.33
CA ARG A 75 3.56 -2.02 -3.51
C ARG A 75 3.88 -0.99 -2.45
N LEU A 76 4.37 0.17 -2.87
CA LEU A 76 4.63 1.31 -2.00
C LEU A 76 3.61 2.40 -2.32
N TYR A 77 2.74 2.69 -1.37
CA TYR A 77 1.78 3.78 -1.44
C TYR A 77 2.20 4.87 -0.46
N GLY A 78 2.18 6.12 -0.92
CA GLY A 78 2.44 7.29 -0.12
C GLY A 78 1.38 8.34 -0.40
N TYR A 79 0.81 8.89 0.66
CA TYR A 79 -0.16 9.99 0.58
C TYR A 79 0.19 11.07 1.58
N THR A 80 0.10 12.32 1.16
CA THR A 80 0.32 13.46 2.04
C THR A 80 -0.67 14.58 1.76
N THR A 81 -1.23 15.16 2.81
CA THR A 81 -2.07 16.36 2.75
C THR A 81 -1.32 17.60 3.24
N TYR A 82 0.02 17.53 3.28
CA TYR A 82 0.94 18.52 3.87
C TYR A 82 0.73 18.79 5.37
N LYS A 83 -0.29 18.18 5.98
CA LYS A 83 -0.57 18.17 7.42
C LYS A 83 -0.54 16.76 8.02
N ARG A 84 -0.72 15.74 7.18
CA ARG A 84 -0.64 14.32 7.53
C ARG A 84 0.10 13.58 6.43
N ALA A 85 0.82 12.55 6.82
CA ALA A 85 1.49 11.64 5.91
C ALA A 85 1.07 10.20 6.24
N GLU A 86 0.77 9.45 5.20
CA GLU A 86 0.46 8.04 5.24
C GLU A 86 1.40 7.31 4.26
N ILE A 87 2.07 6.29 4.75
CA ILE A 87 2.95 5.44 3.94
C ILE A 87 2.54 3.99 4.19
N GLU A 88 2.33 3.25 3.13
CA GLU A 88 2.00 1.84 3.15
C GLU A 88 2.97 1.10 2.25
N TRP A 89 3.69 0.12 2.78
CA TRP A 89 4.66 -0.63 2.00
C TRP A 89 4.42 -2.13 2.12
N GLU A 90 3.74 -2.69 1.13
CA GLU A 90 3.46 -4.12 1.03
C GLU A 90 4.58 -4.82 0.26
N ASN A 91 5.15 -5.86 0.85
CA ASN A 91 6.13 -6.71 0.23
C ASN A 91 5.63 -8.15 0.27
N THR A 92 5.62 -8.80 -0.88
CA THR A 92 5.31 -10.22 -1.03
C THR A 92 6.50 -10.90 -1.69
N LEU A 93 7.16 -11.79 -0.97
CA LEU A 93 8.21 -12.63 -1.50
C LEU A 93 7.66 -14.04 -1.72
N SER A 94 7.60 -14.44 -2.99
CA SER A 94 7.03 -15.71 -3.43
C SER A 94 8.13 -16.68 -3.86
N PHE A 95 8.08 -17.88 -3.30
CA PHE A 95 8.94 -19.02 -3.63
C PHE A 95 8.09 -20.16 -4.18
N GLN A 96 8.39 -20.60 -5.39
CA GLN A 96 7.80 -21.76 -6.02
C GLN A 96 8.82 -22.89 -6.03
N PHE A 97 8.65 -23.86 -5.14
CA PHE A 97 9.55 -25.02 -5.05
C PHE A 97 9.28 -26.01 -6.19
N ASN A 98 8.02 -26.23 -6.52
CA ASN A 98 7.57 -27.03 -7.67
C ASN A 98 6.20 -26.54 -8.14
N LYS A 99 5.61 -27.18 -9.17
CA LYS A 99 4.27 -26.82 -9.67
C LYS A 99 3.14 -26.99 -8.65
N TYR A 100 3.41 -27.66 -7.53
CA TYR A 100 2.43 -28.02 -6.52
C TYR A 100 2.62 -27.29 -5.18
N ILE A 101 3.79 -26.71 -4.91
CA ILE A 101 4.14 -26.13 -3.61
C ILE A 101 4.67 -24.73 -3.83
N THR A 102 3.97 -23.77 -3.22
CA THR A 102 4.32 -22.35 -3.21
C THR A 102 4.35 -21.83 -1.78
N SER A 103 5.30 -20.96 -1.48
CA SER A 103 5.38 -20.26 -0.20
C SER A 103 5.42 -18.77 -0.46
N ASN A 104 4.67 -17.99 0.31
CA ASN A 104 4.68 -16.54 0.24
C ASN A 104 4.99 -15.97 1.63
N ILE A 105 5.88 -14.99 1.66
CA ILE A 105 6.19 -14.21 2.86
C ILE A 105 5.65 -12.81 2.61
N PHE A 106 4.84 -12.30 3.53
CA PHE A 106 4.22 -11.00 3.47
C PHE A 106 4.78 -10.11 4.58
N VAL A 107 5.27 -8.94 4.20
CA VAL A 107 5.79 -7.92 5.12
C VAL A 107 5.11 -6.60 4.78
N TYR A 108 4.37 -6.03 5.72
CA TYR A 108 3.56 -4.83 5.52
C TYR A 108 3.77 -3.81 6.65
N PRO A 109 4.85 -3.03 6.60
CA PRO A 109 4.98 -1.80 7.36
C PRO A 109 4.03 -0.72 6.82
N ARG A 110 3.38 -0.03 7.74
CA ARG A 110 2.49 1.10 7.52
C ARG A 110 2.82 2.21 8.51
N PHE A 111 2.85 3.45 8.06
CA PHE A 111 3.01 4.64 8.86
C PHE A 111 1.81 5.55 8.66
N ASP A 112 1.16 5.98 9.73
CA ASP A 112 -0.04 6.80 9.68
C ASP A 112 -0.07 7.81 10.84
N ASP A 113 0.31 9.06 10.56
CA ASP A 113 0.27 10.19 11.53
C ASP A 113 -1.15 10.79 11.69
N GLY A 114 -2.15 10.26 10.96
CA GLY A 114 -3.56 10.55 11.22
C GLY A 114 -4.13 9.74 12.38
N ALA A 115 -3.48 8.62 12.75
CA ALA A 115 -3.93 7.71 13.79
C ALA A 115 -3.45 8.14 15.19
N LYS A 116 -4.06 7.57 16.24
CA LYS A 116 -3.63 7.81 17.61
C LYS A 116 -2.23 7.21 17.82
N ARG A 117 -1.27 8.06 18.22
CA ARG A 117 0.11 7.66 18.52
C ARG A 117 0.15 6.54 19.57
N ASP A 118 0.80 5.43 19.21
CA ASP A 118 1.17 4.35 20.10
C ASP A 118 2.38 4.77 20.96
N LYS A 119 2.43 4.28 22.20
CA LYS A 119 3.53 4.56 23.14
C LYS A 119 4.83 3.82 22.77
N ASP A 120 4.72 2.63 22.19
CA ASP A 120 5.88 1.76 21.94
C ASP A 120 6.39 1.89 20.50
N HIS A 121 5.49 2.01 19.52
CA HIS A 121 5.84 2.03 18.09
C HIS A 121 5.52 3.37 17.40
N GLY A 122 5.04 4.37 18.14
CA GLY A 122 4.69 5.68 17.59
C GLY A 122 3.53 5.59 16.59
N TYR A 123 3.79 5.90 15.33
CA TYR A 123 2.80 5.84 14.24
C TYR A 123 3.05 4.68 13.27
N TRP A 124 4.05 3.84 13.56
CA TRP A 124 4.38 2.68 12.76
C TRP A 124 3.55 1.47 13.18
N GLN A 125 3.02 0.78 12.18
CA GLN A 125 2.28 -0.46 12.29
C GLN A 125 2.99 -1.48 11.41
N LEU A 126 3.23 -2.68 11.92
CA LEU A 126 3.89 -3.76 11.19
C LEU A 126 2.99 -4.98 11.17
N LYS A 127 2.78 -5.53 9.98
CA LYS A 127 2.07 -6.80 9.78
C LYS A 127 2.93 -7.75 8.98
N GLU A 128 3.25 -8.88 9.57
CA GLU A 128 4.05 -9.93 8.94
C GLU A 128 3.33 -11.27 9.06
N TYR A 129 3.31 -12.03 7.96
CA TYR A 129 2.77 -13.38 7.96
C TYR A 129 3.33 -14.17 6.79
N MET A 130 3.26 -15.50 6.90
CA MET A 130 3.70 -16.44 5.89
C MET A 130 2.53 -17.33 5.49
N SER A 131 2.45 -17.68 4.21
CA SER A 131 1.51 -18.68 3.72
C SER A 131 2.23 -19.76 2.92
N ILE A 132 1.76 -21.00 3.06
CA ILE A 132 2.20 -22.14 2.26
C ILE A 132 0.98 -22.66 1.53
N GLY A 133 1.05 -22.73 0.19
CA GLY A 133 -0.02 -23.17 -0.68
C GLY A 133 0.35 -24.46 -1.39
N PHE A 134 -0.63 -25.37 -1.46
CA PHE A 134 -0.56 -26.58 -2.27
C PHE A 134 -1.51 -26.43 -3.45
N ALA A 135 -0.99 -26.51 -4.67
CA ALA A 135 -1.77 -26.55 -5.89
C ALA A 135 -1.78 -27.98 -6.43
N TYR A 136 -2.93 -28.50 -6.85
CA TYR A 136 -3.05 -29.78 -7.54
C TYR A 136 -3.95 -29.58 -8.75
N SER A 137 -3.46 -29.91 -9.95
CA SER A 137 -4.22 -29.86 -11.19
C SER A 137 -4.28 -31.28 -11.76
N PHE A 138 -5.50 -31.74 -12.07
CA PHE A 138 -5.77 -32.96 -12.83
C PHE A 138 -5.44 -32.74 -14.32
#